data_AF-A0A8H6WEL2-F1
#
_entry.id   AF-A0A8H6WEL2-F1
#
_cell.length_a   1.000
_cell.length_b   1.000
_cell.length_c   1.000
_cell.angle_alpha   90.00
_cell.angle_beta   90.00
_cell.angle_gamma   90.00
#
_symmetry.space_group_name_H-M   'P 1'
#
loop_
_entity.id
_entity.type
_entity.pdbx_description
1 polymer ?
#
loop_
_entity_poly.entity_id
_entity_poly.type
_entity_poly.pdbx_seq_one_letter_code
_entity_poly.pdbx_strand_id
1 'polypeptide(L)'
;MQQPRSGFMEQMGQERHAASRTPAELRTGFLGFGMGPTKAARFMIQFGLSGLKARARKQRWEEEVELLREEMKRVLRSLRWTQNQWQVRADRQRDDVNMHVAAGLRAYALRQVDIHRRMAERFYSEWGRSLANAVRAVVKEDEGVLDGAFDGLTDNDMQIL
;
A
#
# COMPACT_ATOMS: atom_id res chain seq x y z
N MET A 1 46.68 -27.49 25.92
CA MET A 1 46.75 -26.60 24.74
C MET A 1 45.34 -26.08 24.48
N GLN A 2 45.20 -24.75 24.53
CA GLN A 2 44.11 -23.89 24.04
C GLN A 2 42.71 -23.93 24.71
N GLN A 3 42.37 -22.76 25.27
CA GLN A 3 41.05 -22.36 25.78
C GLN A 3 40.11 -21.90 24.65
N PRO A 4 38.78 -21.99 24.80
CA PRO A 4 37.83 -21.40 23.86
C PRO A 4 37.60 -19.89 24.10
N ARG A 5 37.43 -19.18 22.98
CA ARG A 5 37.49 -17.73 22.79
C ARG A 5 36.41 -16.94 23.55
N SER A 6 36.88 -16.06 24.44
CA SER A 6 36.18 -14.97 25.11
C SER A 6 35.89 -13.81 24.13
N GLY A 7 34.73 -13.82 23.44
CA GLY A 7 34.41 -12.72 22.50
C GLY A 7 32.93 -12.41 22.28
N PHE A 8 31.99 -13.12 22.91
CA PHE A 8 30.56 -12.94 22.62
C PHE A 8 29.81 -12.06 23.64
N MET A 9 30.35 -11.88 24.86
CA MET A 9 29.78 -10.97 25.86
C MET A 9 30.29 -9.52 25.76
N GLU A 10 31.32 -9.26 24.96
CA GLU A 10 31.91 -7.92 24.81
C GLU A 10 31.16 -7.05 23.79
N GLN A 11 30.35 -7.66 22.90
CA GLN A 11 29.54 -6.95 21.91
C GLN A 11 28.26 -6.31 22.51
N MET A 12 27.68 -6.89 23.56
CA MET A 12 26.46 -6.34 24.19
C MET A 12 26.74 -5.16 25.14
N GLY A 13 28.01 -4.90 25.47
CA GLY A 13 28.44 -3.70 26.20
C GLY A 13 28.67 -2.48 25.32
N GLN A 14 28.91 -2.67 24.01
CA GLN A 14 29.23 -1.56 23.10
C GLN A 14 28.00 -0.82 22.55
N GLU A 15 26.82 -1.44 22.53
CA GLU A 15 25.61 -0.77 22.02
C GLU A 15 25.01 0.27 22.98
N ARG A 16 25.33 0.21 24.28
CA ARG A 16 24.89 1.22 25.26
C ARG A 16 25.63 2.55 25.14
N HIS A 17 26.79 2.58 24.47
CA HIS A 17 27.57 3.81 24.25
C HIS A 17 27.17 4.57 22.97
N ALA A 18 26.29 4.02 22.12
CA ALA A 18 25.80 4.73 20.94
C ALA A 18 24.82 5.89 21.28
N ALA A 19 24.25 5.89 22.49
CA ALA A 19 23.29 6.91 22.94
C ALA A 19 23.93 8.18 23.53
N SER A 20 25.27 8.26 23.61
CA SER A 20 25.98 9.41 24.17
C SER A 20 26.98 10.05 23.21
N ARG A 21 26.76 9.94 21.88
CA ARG A 21 27.47 10.82 20.94
C ARG A 21 26.98 12.24 21.16
N THR A 22 27.79 12.99 21.89
CA THR A 22 27.58 14.42 22.11
C THR A 22 27.49 15.14 20.75
N PRO A 23 26.69 16.22 20.61
CA PRO A 23 26.47 16.92 19.33
C PRO A 23 27.74 17.42 18.62
N ALA A 24 28.89 17.40 19.30
CA ALA A 24 30.18 17.83 18.79
C ALA A 24 30.82 16.83 17.81
N GLU A 25 30.60 15.52 17.97
CA GLU A 25 31.28 14.51 17.14
C GLU A 25 30.66 14.33 15.75
N LEU A 26 29.35 14.59 15.60
CA LEU A 26 28.67 14.66 14.30
C LEU A 26 29.13 15.89 13.47
N ARG A 27 29.85 16.83 14.08
CA ARG A 27 30.34 18.05 13.45
C ARG A 27 31.64 17.84 12.66
N THR A 28 32.41 16.80 12.98
CA THR A 28 33.74 16.57 12.40
C THR A 28 33.66 15.83 11.06
N GLY A 29 32.63 15.02 10.82
CA GLY A 29 32.45 14.30 9.55
C GLY A 29 31.98 15.18 8.38
N PHE A 30 31.43 16.36 8.64
CA PHE A 30 30.86 17.24 7.60
C PHE A 30 31.89 18.21 6.98
N LEU A 31 33.12 18.27 7.54
CA LEU A 31 34.20 19.14 7.07
C LEU A 31 34.79 18.74 5.71
N GLY A 32 34.49 17.54 5.18
CA GLY A 32 34.94 17.10 3.86
C GLY A 32 34.27 17.81 2.67
N PHE A 33 33.17 18.54 2.89
CA PHE A 33 32.37 19.18 1.82
C PHE A 33 32.50 20.71 1.75
N GLY A 34 33.42 21.32 2.52
CA GLY A 34 33.64 22.77 2.51
C GLY A 34 32.47 23.64 3.01
N MET A 35 31.50 23.03 3.69
CA MET A 35 30.25 23.68 4.08
C MET A 35 30.36 24.29 5.49
N GLY A 36 30.27 25.62 5.61
CA GLY A 36 30.33 26.32 6.90
C GLY A 36 29.24 25.85 7.88
N PRO A 37 29.43 26.03 9.20
CA PRO A 37 28.59 25.42 10.25
C PRO A 37 27.10 25.78 10.16
N THR A 38 26.77 26.99 9.69
CA THR A 38 25.38 27.43 9.46
C THR A 38 24.74 26.75 8.26
N LYS A 39 25.51 26.53 7.18
CA LYS A 39 25.06 25.82 5.98
C LYS A 39 24.87 24.32 6.28
N ALA A 40 25.77 23.73 7.07
CA ALA A 40 25.65 22.33 7.53
C ALA A 40 24.40 22.10 8.39
N ALA A 41 24.13 22.99 9.36
CA ALA A 41 22.92 22.91 10.18
C ALA A 41 21.63 23.03 9.33
N ARG A 42 21.61 23.96 8.37
CA ARG A 42 20.48 24.13 7.45
C ARG A 42 20.27 22.90 6.57
N PHE A 43 21.36 22.30 6.07
CA PHE A 43 21.30 21.08 5.27
C PHE A 43 20.75 19.90 6.07
N MET A 44 21.21 19.69 7.31
CA MET A 44 20.69 18.61 8.16
C MET A 44 19.20 18.78 8.49
N ILE A 45 18.76 20.00 8.79
CA ILE A 45 17.33 20.29 9.00
C ILE A 45 16.53 20.04 7.71
N GLN A 46 17.02 20.53 6.57
CA GLN A 46 16.35 20.36 5.28
C GLN A 46 16.23 18.89 4.89
N PHE A 47 17.29 18.11 5.07
CA PHE A 47 17.34 16.69 4.77
C PHE A 47 16.48 15.87 5.74
N GLY A 48 16.48 16.21 7.03
CA GLY A 48 15.57 15.62 8.00
C GLY A 48 14.09 15.90 7.68
N LEU A 49 13.77 17.13 7.30
CA LEU A 49 12.42 17.53 6.88
C LEU A 49 11.97 16.80 5.60
N SER A 50 12.85 16.65 4.61
CA SER A 50 12.50 15.94 3.37
C SER A 50 12.22 14.46 3.64
N GLY A 51 13.00 13.81 4.52
CA GLY A 51 12.75 12.42 4.96
C GLY A 51 11.43 12.25 5.70
N LEU A 52 11.11 13.16 6.64
CA LEU A 52 9.82 13.15 7.35
C LEU A 52 8.63 13.38 6.41
N LYS A 53 8.77 14.31 5.44
CA LYS A 53 7.74 14.58 4.43
C LYS A 53 7.51 13.37 3.52
N ALA A 54 8.57 12.70 3.08
CA ALA A 54 8.48 11.47 2.29
C ALA A 54 7.76 10.37 3.08
N ARG A 55 8.13 10.16 4.34
CA ARG A 55 7.47 9.18 5.23
C ARG A 55 5.99 9.50 5.45
N ALA A 56 5.64 10.77 5.67
CA ALA A 56 4.24 11.19 5.83
C ALA A 56 3.41 10.93 4.56
N ARG A 57 3.98 11.12 3.36
CA ARG A 57 3.30 10.81 2.10
C ARG A 57 3.10 9.31 1.93
N LYS A 58 4.10 8.50 2.29
CA LYS A 58 3.98 7.04 2.29
C LYS A 58 2.83 6.58 3.20
N GLN A 59 2.79 7.07 4.44
CA GLN A 59 1.74 6.72 5.40
C GLN A 59 0.34 7.11 4.91
N ARG A 60 0.18 8.32 4.35
CA ARG A 60 -1.10 8.75 3.77
C ARG A 60 -1.53 7.85 2.61
N TRP A 61 -0.60 7.48 1.73
CA TRP A 61 -0.92 6.57 0.63
C TRP A 61 -1.36 5.19 1.12
N GLU A 62 -0.70 4.65 2.14
CA GLU A 62 -1.10 3.38 2.77
C GLU A 62 -2.53 3.47 3.34
N GLU A 63 -2.86 4.56 4.03
CA GLU A 63 -4.21 4.83 4.53
C GLU A 63 -5.24 4.96 3.39
N GLU A 64 -4.94 5.71 2.34
CA GLU A 64 -5.81 5.88 1.17
C GLU A 64 -6.11 4.52 0.50
N VAL A 65 -5.11 3.63 0.38
CA VAL A 65 -5.30 2.28 -0.16
C VAL A 65 -6.21 1.43 0.72
N GLU A 66 -6.06 1.53 2.05
CA GLU A 66 -6.94 0.82 2.99
C GLU A 66 -8.38 1.36 2.93
N LEU A 67 -8.56 2.68 2.91
CA LEU A 67 -9.85 3.33 2.78
C LEU A 67 -10.57 2.92 1.49
N LEU A 68 -9.87 2.86 0.35
CA LEU A 68 -10.46 2.42 -0.91
C LEU A 68 -10.97 0.98 -0.84
N ARG A 69 -10.25 0.08 -0.17
CA ARG A 69 -10.69 -1.31 0.03
C ARG A 69 -11.96 -1.37 0.87
N GLU A 70 -12.03 -0.59 1.94
CA GLU A 70 -13.21 -0.53 2.79
C GLU A 70 -14.41 0.09 2.07
N GLU A 71 -14.20 1.15 1.30
CA GLU A 71 -15.28 1.75 0.51
C GLU A 71 -15.83 0.77 -0.52
N MET A 72 -14.97 -0.04 -1.16
CA MET A 72 -15.45 -1.08 -2.06
C MET A 72 -16.28 -2.16 -1.34
N LYS A 73 -15.87 -2.59 -0.15
CA LYS A 73 -16.68 -3.49 0.69
C LYS A 73 -18.02 -2.86 1.04
N ARG A 74 -18.05 -1.55 1.34
CA ARG A 74 -19.26 -0.81 1.69
C ARG A 74 -20.22 -0.69 0.51
N VAL A 75 -19.72 -0.39 -0.69
CA VAL A 75 -20.50 -0.34 -1.94
C VAL A 75 -21.17 -1.70 -2.19
N LEU A 76 -20.41 -2.80 -2.14
CA LEU A 76 -20.96 -4.14 -2.35
C LEU A 76 -22.02 -4.51 -1.30
N ARG A 77 -21.79 -4.15 -0.03
CA ARG A 77 -22.74 -4.37 1.06
C ARG A 77 -24.03 -3.57 0.85
N SER A 78 -23.91 -2.32 0.42
CA SER A 78 -25.05 -1.44 0.12
C SER A 78 -25.89 -1.99 -1.03
N LEU A 79 -25.26 -2.46 -2.11
CA LEU A 79 -25.96 -3.09 -3.23
C LEU A 79 -26.71 -4.35 -2.81
N ARG A 80 -26.07 -5.22 -2.02
CA ARG A 80 -26.71 -6.44 -1.49
C ARG A 80 -27.87 -6.12 -0.55
N TRP A 81 -27.71 -5.12 0.33
CA TRP A 81 -28.79 -4.66 1.19
C TRP A 81 -29.97 -4.16 0.37
N THR A 82 -29.72 -3.34 -0.65
CA THR A 82 -30.76 -2.79 -1.53
C THR A 82 -31.45 -3.88 -2.34
N GLN A 83 -30.69 -4.85 -2.87
CA GLN A 83 -31.22 -6.05 -3.51
C GLN A 83 -32.19 -6.80 -2.58
N ASN A 84 -31.80 -7.04 -1.33
CA ASN A 84 -32.66 -7.71 -0.35
C ASN A 84 -33.95 -6.92 -0.08
N GLN A 85 -33.86 -5.58 0.00
CA GLN A 85 -35.05 -4.74 0.15
C GLN A 85 -36.00 -4.86 -1.04
N TRP A 86 -35.49 -5.00 -2.27
CA TRP A 86 -36.31 -5.25 -3.45
C TRP A 86 -36.88 -6.68 -3.49
N GLN A 87 -36.11 -7.67 -3.01
CA GLN A 87 -36.58 -9.04 -2.90
C GLN A 87 -37.78 -9.16 -1.95
N VAL A 88 -37.66 -8.55 -0.75
CA VAL A 88 -38.78 -8.47 0.21
C VAL A 88 -40.01 -7.79 -0.41
N ARG A 89 -39.82 -6.77 -1.25
CA ARG A 89 -40.93 -6.12 -1.96
C ARG A 89 -41.56 -7.00 -3.05
N ALA A 90 -40.77 -7.86 -3.69
CA ALA A 90 -41.26 -8.80 -4.70
C ALA A 90 -42.06 -9.95 -4.07
N ASP A 91 -41.67 -10.37 -2.87
CA ASP A 91 -42.30 -11.45 -2.12
C ASP A 91 -43.54 -11.00 -1.33
N ARG A 92 -43.66 -9.68 -1.09
CA ARG A 92 -44.84 -9.11 -0.43
C ARG A 92 -46.06 -9.18 -1.34
N GLN A 93 -47.03 -10.01 -0.97
CA GLN A 93 -48.37 -9.99 -1.55
C GLN A 93 -49.08 -8.68 -1.19
N ARG A 94 -49.80 -8.13 -2.15
CA ARG A 94 -50.56 -6.90 -2.03
C ARG A 94 -52.01 -7.19 -2.39
N ASP A 95 -52.81 -7.37 -1.35
CA ASP A 95 -54.24 -7.66 -1.47
C ASP A 95 -55.06 -6.38 -1.71
N ASP A 96 -54.42 -5.21 -1.59
CA ASP A 96 -54.98 -3.87 -1.78
C ASP A 96 -55.04 -3.41 -3.25
N VAL A 97 -54.48 -4.19 -4.19
CA VAL A 97 -54.40 -3.82 -5.62
C VAL A 97 -54.89 -4.94 -6.53
N ASN A 98 -55.36 -4.55 -7.73
CA ASN A 98 -55.74 -5.49 -8.78
C ASN A 98 -54.59 -6.46 -9.10
N MET A 99 -54.92 -7.73 -9.31
CA MET A 99 -53.99 -8.81 -9.65
C MET A 99 -52.99 -8.45 -10.76
N HIS A 100 -53.43 -7.75 -11.82
CA HIS A 100 -52.54 -7.34 -12.92
C HIS A 100 -51.50 -6.32 -12.46
N VAL A 101 -51.89 -5.38 -11.60
CA VAL A 101 -50.99 -4.37 -11.02
C VAL A 101 -50.02 -5.03 -10.05
N ALA A 102 -50.49 -5.95 -9.21
CA ALA A 102 -49.64 -6.73 -8.31
C ALA A 102 -48.58 -7.54 -9.07
N ALA A 103 -48.96 -8.19 -10.17
CA ALA A 103 -48.04 -8.92 -11.04
C ALA A 103 -46.98 -7.98 -11.66
N GLY A 104 -47.37 -6.80 -12.14
CA GLY A 104 -46.46 -5.79 -12.67
C GLY A 104 -45.48 -5.25 -11.64
N LEU A 105 -45.95 -4.96 -10.43
CA LEU A 105 -45.10 -4.52 -9.30
C LEU A 105 -44.08 -5.59 -8.92
N ARG A 106 -44.50 -6.86 -8.88
CA ARG A 106 -43.60 -7.99 -8.62
C ARG A 106 -42.55 -8.12 -9.71
N ALA A 107 -42.95 -8.08 -10.98
CA ALA A 107 -42.02 -8.15 -12.10
C ALA A 107 -41.00 -6.99 -12.07
N TYR A 108 -41.45 -5.78 -11.73
CA TYR A 108 -40.58 -4.63 -11.57
C TYR A 108 -39.59 -4.80 -10.40
N ALA A 109 -40.07 -5.26 -9.24
CA ALA A 109 -39.21 -5.51 -8.09
C ALA A 109 -38.14 -6.58 -8.38
N LEU A 110 -38.50 -7.67 -9.06
CA LEU A 110 -37.55 -8.70 -9.50
C LEU A 110 -36.53 -8.16 -10.50
N ARG A 111 -36.95 -7.27 -11.42
CA ARG A 111 -36.01 -6.57 -12.31
C ARG A 111 -35.03 -5.71 -11.51
N GLN A 112 -35.48 -5.01 -10.47
CA GLN A 112 -34.59 -4.22 -9.61
C GLN A 112 -33.59 -5.09 -8.84
N VAL A 113 -34.01 -6.26 -8.34
CA VAL A 113 -33.12 -7.26 -7.74
C VAL A 113 -32.00 -7.64 -8.71
N ASP A 114 -32.35 -7.99 -9.96
CA ASP A 114 -31.38 -8.39 -10.98
C ASP A 114 -30.41 -7.25 -11.35
N ILE A 115 -30.91 -6.01 -11.46
CA ILE A 115 -30.06 -4.83 -11.74
C ILE A 115 -29.02 -4.65 -10.63
N HIS A 116 -29.41 -4.69 -9.36
CA HIS A 116 -28.48 -4.50 -8.23
C HIS A 116 -27.47 -5.65 -8.13
N ARG A 117 -27.92 -6.88 -8.40
CA ARG A 117 -27.04 -8.05 -8.49
C ARG A 117 -25.97 -7.87 -9.57
N ARG A 118 -26.36 -7.53 -10.80
CA ARG A 118 -25.42 -7.30 -11.91
C ARG A 118 -24.47 -6.14 -11.65
N MET A 119 -24.94 -5.07 -11.01
CA MET A 119 -24.08 -3.96 -10.60
C MET A 119 -23.01 -4.45 -9.61
N ALA A 120 -23.38 -5.23 -8.59
CA ALA A 120 -22.43 -5.77 -7.63
C ALA A 120 -21.39 -6.69 -8.29
N GLU A 121 -21.84 -7.61 -9.16
CA GLU A 121 -20.97 -8.50 -9.94
C GLU A 121 -19.98 -7.69 -10.80
N ARG A 122 -20.47 -6.65 -11.49
CA ARG A 122 -19.62 -5.79 -12.32
C ARG A 122 -18.59 -5.04 -11.48
N PHE A 123 -18.99 -4.38 -10.39
CA PHE A 123 -18.06 -3.68 -9.51
C PHE A 123 -16.98 -4.61 -8.95
N TYR A 124 -17.36 -5.81 -8.51
CA TYR A 124 -16.41 -6.80 -8.02
C TYR A 124 -15.41 -7.22 -9.11
N SER A 125 -15.90 -7.48 -10.33
CA SER A 125 -15.05 -7.87 -11.45
C SER A 125 -14.09 -6.77 -11.90
N GLU A 126 -14.55 -5.52 -12.00
CA GLU A 126 -13.72 -4.39 -12.42
C GLU A 126 -12.70 -4.03 -11.33
N TRP A 127 -13.07 -4.14 -10.05
CA TRP A 127 -12.13 -3.97 -8.94
C TRP A 127 -10.99 -4.99 -9.00
N GLY A 128 -11.32 -6.27 -9.23
CA GLY A 128 -10.31 -7.33 -9.40
C GLY A 128 -9.39 -7.10 -10.59
N ARG A 129 -9.94 -6.67 -11.74
CA ARG A 129 -9.14 -6.31 -12.93
C ARG A 129 -8.23 -5.12 -12.68
N SER A 130 -8.74 -4.07 -12.04
CA SER A 130 -7.96 -2.87 -11.70
C SER A 130 -6.77 -3.22 -10.81
N LEU A 131 -7.00 -4.04 -9.78
CA LEU A 131 -5.94 -4.52 -8.90
C LEU A 131 -4.89 -5.36 -9.66
N ALA A 132 -5.34 -6.29 -10.50
CA ALA A 132 -4.44 -7.11 -11.32
C ALA A 132 -3.61 -6.27 -12.30
N ASN A 133 -4.22 -5.23 -12.90
CA ASN A 133 -3.54 -4.30 -13.80
C ASN A 133 -2.51 -3.45 -13.05
N ALA A 134 -2.85 -2.97 -11.86
CA ALA A 134 -1.92 -2.23 -11.01
C ALA A 134 -0.71 -3.08 -10.61
N VAL A 135 -0.92 -4.33 -10.18
CA VAL A 135 0.17 -5.27 -9.88
C VAL A 135 1.04 -5.53 -11.11
N ARG A 136 0.41 -5.77 -12.27
CA ARG A 136 1.14 -5.99 -13.53
C ARG A 136 1.98 -4.77 -13.94
N ALA A 137 1.47 -3.56 -13.75
CA ALA A 137 2.20 -2.34 -14.06
C ALA A 137 3.46 -2.22 -13.19
N VAL A 138 3.35 -2.47 -11.89
CA VAL A 138 4.50 -2.46 -10.96
C VAL A 138 5.54 -3.49 -11.36
N VAL A 139 5.12 -4.74 -11.65
CA VAL A 139 6.05 -5.80 -12.06
C VAL A 139 6.81 -5.43 -13.35
N LYS A 140 6.15 -4.82 -14.33
CA LYS A 140 6.80 -4.37 -15.57
C LYS A 140 7.81 -3.25 -15.35
N GLU A 141 7.57 -2.37 -14.39
CA GLU A 141 8.51 -1.30 -14.03
C GLU A 141 9.79 -1.87 -13.40
N ASP A 142 9.67 -2.92 -12.59
CA ASP A 142 10.80 -3.60 -11.96
C ASP A 142 11.62 -4.46 -12.94
N GLU A 143 11.00 -5.04 -13.98
CA GLU A 143 11.71 -5.79 -15.03
C GLU A 143 12.78 -4.92 -15.72
N GLY A 144 12.52 -3.64 -15.97
CA GLY A 144 13.51 -2.72 -16.56
C GLY A 144 14.65 -2.32 -15.62
N VAL A 145 14.46 -2.46 -14.30
CA VAL A 145 15.49 -2.17 -13.29
C VAL A 145 16.45 -3.36 -13.12
N LEU A 146 15.94 -4.59 -13.30
CA LEU A 146 16.75 -5.81 -13.19
C LEU A 146 17.60 -6.08 -14.44
N ASP A 147 17.12 -5.74 -15.64
CA ASP A 147 17.92 -5.86 -16.88
C ASP A 147 19.14 -4.92 -16.90
N GLY A 148 19.01 -3.70 -16.35
CA GLY A 148 20.13 -2.75 -16.29
C GLY A 148 21.16 -3.01 -15.18
N ALA A 149 20.83 -3.84 -14.19
CA ALA A 149 21.70 -4.13 -13.05
C ALA A 149 22.71 -5.26 -13.32
N PHE A 150 22.48 -6.09 -14.35
CA PHE A 150 23.37 -7.20 -14.73
C PHE A 150 24.22 -6.91 -15.98
N ASP A 151 23.96 -5.83 -16.71
CA ASP A 151 24.66 -5.48 -17.95
C ASP A 151 26.12 -4.97 -17.74
N GLY A 152 26.56 -4.88 -16.47
CA GLY A 152 27.92 -4.48 -16.08
C GLY A 152 28.88 -5.62 -15.70
N LEU A 153 28.43 -6.88 -15.69
CA LEU A 153 29.26 -8.05 -15.40
C LEU A 153 29.48 -8.86 -16.67
N THR A 154 30.17 -8.27 -17.63
CA THR A 154 30.67 -9.03 -18.79
C THR A 154 31.83 -9.92 -18.36
N ASP A 155 31.89 -11.12 -18.95
CA ASP A 155 32.80 -12.26 -18.69
C ASP A 155 34.33 -11.96 -18.66
N ASN A 156 34.75 -10.71 -18.85
CA ASN A 156 36.17 -10.34 -18.99
C ASN A 156 36.90 -10.17 -17.64
N ASP A 157 36.18 -10.07 -16.52
CA ASP A 157 36.77 -9.89 -15.18
C ASP A 157 37.14 -11.21 -14.46
N MET A 158 36.91 -12.39 -15.08
CA MET A 158 37.28 -13.70 -14.53
C MET A 158 38.65 -14.24 -15.00
N GLN A 159 39.50 -13.43 -15.65
CA GLN A 159 40.83 -13.85 -16.14
C GLN A 159 42.04 -13.21 -15.43
N ILE A 160 41.94 -12.85 -14.14
CA ILE A 160 43.13 -12.54 -13.33
C ILE A 160 43.18 -13.40 -12.07
N LEU A 161 43.70 -14.62 -12.25
CA LEU A 161 44.50 -15.39 -11.29
C LEU A 161 45.77 -15.84 -12.02
#